data_AF-A0A5C7RB34-F1
#
_entry.id   AF-A0A5C7RB34-F1
#
_cell.length_a   1.000
_cell.length_b   1.000
_cell.length_c   1.000
_cell.angle_alpha   90.00
_cell.angle_beta   90.00
_cell.angle_gamma   90.00
#
_symmetry.space_group_name_H-M   'P 1'
#
loop_
_entity.id
_entity.type
_entity.pdbx_description
1 polymer ?
#
loop_
_entity_poly.entity_id
_entity_poly.type
_entity_poly.pdbx_seq_one_letter_code
_entity_poly.pdbx_strand_id
1 'polypeptide(L)' 'MRTTIQLNDQLHQLAREYAVMHGKTFTAVLEEALREKLLKRDKKPNSKRISLKTVKGQGLQAGIDLDNNAGLLDLMDAR' A
#
# COMPACT_ATOMS: atom_id res chain seq x y z
N MET A 1 7.03 -6.26 27.62
CA MET A 1 7.92 -5.26 28.26
C MET A 1 7.04 -4.30 29.04
N ARG A 2 7.42 -3.90 30.27
CA ARG A 2 6.70 -2.85 31.01
C ARG A 2 7.33 -1.51 30.71
N THR A 3 6.55 -0.59 30.15
CA THR A 3 7.00 0.75 29.78
C THR A 3 6.12 1.78 30.46
N THR A 4 6.72 2.83 31.02
CA THR A 4 6.00 4.00 31.53
C THR A 4 6.07 5.09 30.49
N ILE A 5 4.93 5.61 30.06
CA ILE A 5 4.83 6.68 29.06
C ILE A 5 4.08 7.87 29.66
N GLN A 6 4.42 9.08 29.24
CA GLN A 6 3.60 10.25 29.51
C GLN A 6 2.53 10.36 28.42
N LEU A 7 1.27 10.45 28.82
CA LEU A 7 0.12 10.55 27.93
C LEU A 7 -0.74 11.73 28.38
N ASN A 8 -1.29 12.47 27.42
CA ASN A 8 -2.27 13.51 27.73
C ASN A 8 -3.49 12.91 28.46
N ASP A 9 -3.98 13.58 29.50
CA ASP A 9 -5.05 13.08 30.36
C ASP A 9 -6.38 12.83 29.62
N GLN A 10 -6.73 13.72 28.68
CA GLN A 10 -7.96 13.57 27.89
C GLN A 10 -7.86 12.33 26.99
N LEU A 11 -6.68 12.11 26.37
CA LEU A 11 -6.43 10.94 25.54
C LEU A 11 -6.44 9.65 26.38
N HIS A 12 -5.89 9.69 27.60
CA HIS A 12 -5.92 8.57 28.53
C HIS A 12 -7.36 8.21 28.93
N GLN A 13 -8.20 9.20 29.17
CA GLN A 13 -9.61 8.98 29.49
C GLN A 13 -10.37 8.35 28.31
N LEU A 14 -10.25 8.93 27.11
CA LEU A 14 -10.92 8.41 25.90
C LEU A 14 -10.50 6.97 25.60
N ALA A 15 -9.21 6.65 25.75
CA ALA A 15 -8.71 5.30 25.54
C ALA A 15 -9.25 4.32 26.59
N ARG A 16 -9.45 4.74 27.85
CA ARG A 16 -10.08 3.92 28.89
C ARG A 16 -11.56 3.67 28.61
N GLU A 17 -12.30 4.68 28.20
CA GLU A 17 -13.71 4.54 27.81
C GLU A 17 -13.85 3.57 26.63
N TYR A 18 -13.00 3.72 25.60
CA TYR A 18 -12.94 2.79 24.48
C TYR A 18 -12.64 1.35 24.93
N ALA A 19 -11.68 1.17 25.84
CA ALA A 19 -11.33 -0.14 26.38
C ALA A 19 -12.50 -0.81 27.10
N VAL A 20 -13.21 -0.07 27.96
CA VAL A 20 -14.40 -0.55 28.67
C VAL A 20 -15.51 -0.93 27.68
N MET A 21 -15.80 -0.06 26.71
CA MET A 21 -16.84 -0.33 25.71
C MET A 21 -16.57 -1.59 24.88
N HIS A 22 -15.29 -1.91 24.63
CA HIS A 22 -14.90 -3.08 23.83
C HIS A 22 -14.50 -4.29 24.69
N GLY A 23 -14.66 -4.23 26.01
CA GLY A 23 -14.27 -5.32 26.92
C GLY A 23 -12.76 -5.63 26.90
N LYS A 24 -11.92 -4.63 26.63
CA LYS A 24 -10.46 -4.74 26.55
C LYS A 24 -9.80 -4.00 27.70
N THR A 25 -8.52 -4.32 27.94
CA THR A 25 -7.67 -3.52 28.84
C THR A 25 -7.09 -2.33 28.08
N PHE A 26 -6.77 -1.24 28.79
CA PHE A 26 -6.08 -0.10 28.21
C PHE A 26 -4.77 -0.50 27.53
N THR A 27 -4.00 -1.42 28.13
CA THR A 27 -2.76 -1.95 27.55
C THR A 27 -3.01 -2.65 26.22
N ALA A 28 -4.08 -3.46 26.10
CA ALA A 28 -4.41 -4.13 24.85
C ALA A 28 -4.76 -3.12 23.74
N VAL A 29 -5.53 -2.09 24.07
CA VAL A 29 -5.86 -0.99 23.13
C VAL A 29 -4.60 -0.25 22.68
N LEU A 30 -3.69 0.05 23.61
CA LEU A 30 -2.42 0.71 23.30
C LEU A 30 -1.54 -0.16 22.40
N GLU A 31 -1.42 -1.45 22.69
CA GLU A 31 -0.66 -2.37 21.86
C GLU A 31 -1.26 -2.53 20.46
N GLU A 32 -2.59 -2.64 20.34
CA GLU A 32 -3.28 -2.70 19.05
C GLU A 32 -3.00 -1.46 18.22
N ALA A 33 -3.14 -0.27 18.81
CA ALA A 33 -2.86 1.00 18.12
C ALA A 33 -1.40 1.09 17.64
N LEU A 34 -0.44 0.67 18.47
CA LEU A 34 0.97 0.63 18.10
C LEU A 34 1.24 -0.38 16.98
N ARG A 35 0.69 -1.59 17.07
CA ARG A 35 0.80 -2.59 16.00
C ARG A 35 0.19 -2.09 14.71
N GLU A 36 -1.00 -1.50 14.75
CA GLU A 36 -1.62 -0.94 13.55
C GLU A 36 -0.78 0.15 12.92
N LYS A 37 -0.17 1.04 13.71
CA LYS A 37 0.65 2.14 13.18
C LYS A 37 2.00 1.69 12.65
N LEU A 38 2.64 0.73 13.31
CA LEU A 38 3.98 0.25 12.94
C LEU A 38 3.94 -0.88 11.90
N LEU A 39 2.89 -1.70 11.88
CA LEU A 39 2.76 -2.86 10.99
C LEU A 39 1.78 -2.64 9.84
N LYS A 40 1.03 -1.52 9.80
CA LYS A 40 0.49 -1.04 8.52
C LYS A 40 1.69 -0.66 7.65
N ARG A 41 2.21 -1.64 6.91
CA ARG A 41 2.73 -1.39 5.58
C ARG A 41 1.62 -0.65 4.85
N ASP A 42 1.94 0.46 4.19
CA ASP A 42 1.05 1.09 3.24
C ASP A 42 0.46 -0.02 2.38
N LYS A 43 -0.79 -0.41 2.67
CA LYS A 43 -1.56 -1.15 1.71
C LYS A 43 -1.64 -0.15 0.58
N LYS A 44 -0.74 -0.28 -0.40
CA LYS A 44 -0.86 0.44 -1.67
C LYS A 44 -2.34 0.41 -1.96
N PRO A 45 -3.02 1.58 -2.03
CA PRO A 45 -4.46 1.62 -2.19
C PRO A 45 -4.77 0.60 -3.25
N ASN A 46 -5.64 -0.37 -2.94
CA ASN A 46 -5.90 -1.54 -3.77
C ASN A 46 -6.20 -1.02 -5.17
N SER A 47 -5.14 -0.87 -5.97
CA SER A 47 -5.21 -0.16 -7.24
C SER A 47 -6.08 -1.09 -8.01
N LYS A 48 -7.30 -0.62 -8.34
CA LYS A 48 -8.27 -1.44 -9.07
C LYS A 48 -7.47 -2.09 -10.17
N ARG A 49 -7.39 -3.42 -10.15
CA ARG A 49 -6.55 -4.18 -11.07
C ARG A 49 -7.06 -3.84 -12.47
N ILE A 50 -6.41 -2.90 -13.14
CA ILE A 50 -6.81 -2.46 -14.47
C ILE A 50 -6.52 -3.62 -15.41
N SER A 51 -7.56 -4.12 -16.06
CA SER A 51 -7.40 -5.07 -17.15
C SER A 51 -7.03 -4.26 -18.38
N LEU A 52 -5.74 -4.24 -18.73
CA LEU A 52 -5.30 -3.65 -19.98
C LEU A 52 -5.80 -4.52 -21.13
N LYS A 53 -6.37 -3.90 -22.16
CA LYS A 53 -6.69 -4.61 -23.40
C LYS A 53 -5.38 -5.13 -23.99
N THR A 54 -5.19 -6.44 -24.00
CA THR A 54 -4.10 -7.06 -24.72
C THR A 54 -4.52 -7.31 -26.16
N VAL A 55 -3.62 -7.04 -27.10
CA VAL A 55 -3.78 -7.43 -28.50
C VAL A 55 -3.04 -8.74 -28.72
N LYS A 56 -3.66 -9.69 -29.43
CA LYS A 56 -2.96 -10.90 -29.86
C LYS A 56 -2.08 -10.55 -31.06
N GLY A 57 -0.85 -11.05 -31.07
CA GLY A 57 0.10 -10.90 -32.17
C GLY A 57 0.93 -12.17 -32.36
N GLN A 58 1.65 -12.26 -33.47
CA GLN A 58 2.50 -13.42 -33.82
C GLN A 58 3.93 -13.28 -33.27
N GLY A 59 4.15 -12.37 -32.32
CA GLY A 59 5.46 -12.02 -31.79
C GLY A 59 6.01 -10.73 -32.40
N LEU A 60 7.31 -10.51 -32.21
CA LEU A 60 8.03 -9.36 -32.74
C LEU A 60 8.11 -9.46 -34.27
N GLN A 61 7.77 -8.37 -34.97
CA GLN A 61 7.91 -8.33 -36.43
C GLN A 61 9.40 -8.41 -36.79
N ALA A 62 9.73 -9.17 -37.83
CA ALA A 62 11.10 -9.38 -38.26
C ALA A 62 11.80 -8.04 -38.60
N GLY A 63 13.03 -7.88 -38.12
CA GLY A 63 13.81 -6.66 -38.31
C GLY A 63 13.55 -5.54 -37.28
N ILE A 64 12.63 -5.75 -36.33
CA ILE A 64 12.45 -4.83 -35.20
C ILE A 64 13.39 -5.23 -34.06
N ASP A 65 14.15 -4.27 -33.57
CA ASP A 65 14.95 -4.37 -32.35
C ASP A 65 14.30 -3.50 -31.26
N LEU A 66 13.87 -4.14 -30.16
CA LEU A 66 13.21 -3.44 -29.04
C LEU A 66 14.19 -2.71 -28.13
N ASP A 67 15.49 -3.02 -28.20
CA ASP A 67 16.53 -2.34 -27.42
C ASP A 67 16.99 -1.04 -28.12
N ASN A 68 16.60 -0.84 -29.39
CA ASN A 68 16.89 0.38 -30.15
C ASN A 68 15.64 1.28 -30.27
N ASN A 69 15.46 2.14 -29.26
CA ASN A 69 14.33 3.08 -29.22
C ASN A 69 14.25 4.02 -30.44
N ALA A 70 15.39 4.48 -30.98
CA ALA A 70 15.41 5.43 -32.08
C ALA A 70 14.92 4.76 -33.38
N GLY A 71 15.49 3.60 -33.73
CA GLY A 71 15.10 2.87 -34.93
C GLY A 71 13.66 2.36 -34.87
N LEU A 72 13.17 1.99 -33.68
CA LEU A 72 11.78 1.60 -33.49
C LEU A 72 10.82 2.77 -33.77
N LEU A 73 11.13 3.98 -33.29
CA LEU A 73 10.28 5.15 -33.47
C LEU A 73 10.18 5.54 -34.96
N ASP A 74 11.31 5.55 -35.68
CA ASP A 74 11.34 5.86 -37.11
C ASP A 74 10.44 4.90 -37.93
N LEU A 75 10.44 3.61 -37.58
CA LEU A 75 9.58 2.60 -38.22
C LEU A 75 8.09 2.78 -37.90
N MET A 76 7.76 3.31 -36.72
CA MET A 76 6.38 3.56 -36.30
C MET A 76 5.81 4.82 -36.96
N ASP A 77 6.63 5.86 -37.12
CA ASP A 77 6.23 7.14 -37.74
C ASP A 77 6.19 7.09 -39.27
N ALA A 78 6.91 6.15 -39.90
CA ALA A 78 6.89 5.94 -41.35
C ALA A 78 5.61 5.25 -41.88
N ARG A 79 4.62 5.00 -41.02
CA ARG A 79 3.40 4.23 -41.33
C ARG A 79 2.16 5.08 -41.54
#